data_AF-A0A4P6I0B0-F1
#
_entry.id   AF-A0A4P6I0B0-F1
#
_cell.length_a   1.000
_cell.length_b   1.000
_cell.length_c   1.000
_cell.angle_alpha   90.00
_cell.angle_beta   90.00
_cell.angle_gamma   90.00
#
_symmetry.space_group_name_H-M   'P 1'
#
loop_
_entity.id
_entity.type
_entity.pdbx_description
1 polymer ?
#
loop_
_entity_poly.entity_id
_entity_poly.type
_entity_poly.pdbx_seq_one_letter_code
_entity_poly.pdbx_strand_id
1 'polypeptide(L)'
;MDTVADAIADAAIFGADTVIVQAGIVDCFPRISSREDRERLNSLRPELRDVIRKFLRENRDAVLAEAGSVVYTSLETYRDSALQAAMLAQRLGLNIIFLSIVAHSDLEYATPGVMNNVEQYNNALREVCALTECAEYFDLTEFSKDKELLHDDLYHISPQGNARLALLMRNHLVRPASCASTGGQAEGKKLQAFVKARAEVLHVLGGVLAKAGHTARADAAEKAAAQTIIHFPSRRTGNIPTSAFIEITNHCNLNCTMCNTQMSKRMKGFMSPEVFDKVIARLQSVGIYRAALHTVGETLLHPNLGDLLGIARKRNFSVFFSTNGQLTGKLEKILPYYSGLFNSIRFSIDAATPETYALIRKGGKIERVWKSFQLIRDFNVAHGTNFGIVTNYILSDTNIGEIDSFIDHVSEFAPVDSMKFNLPNSLSPDPSFLKEIFSFHSLIYPTGYGCMLPFNTVAITFDGKVSLCCRDYDADLTIGSFLKDNPLGIWRGKQAEAIRQGVLGVGECPGLCAKCHNVSGSEISSMFIHNARALGLRDLGARLWSVLAAMAHDPYDLGGVRKACLNALS
;
A
#
# COMPACT_ATOMS: atom_id res chain seq x y z
N MET A 1 -8.49 11.17 -10.10
CA MET A 1 -8.95 10.80 -8.74
C MET A 1 -7.85 10.05 -7.98
N ASP A 2 -7.21 9.01 -8.53
CA ASP A 2 -5.92 8.50 -7.99
C ASP A 2 -4.91 9.66 -7.80
N THR A 3 -4.87 10.59 -8.76
CA THR A 3 -4.09 11.85 -8.73
C THR A 3 -4.47 12.84 -7.62
N VAL A 4 -5.68 12.78 -7.05
CA VAL A 4 -6.14 13.76 -6.05
C VAL A 4 -5.63 13.39 -4.66
N ALA A 5 -5.65 12.09 -4.32
CA ALA A 5 -5.06 11.61 -3.08
C ALA A 5 -3.54 11.86 -3.06
N ASP A 6 -2.86 11.57 -4.17
CA ASP A 6 -1.43 11.88 -4.34
C ASP A 6 -1.17 13.38 -4.18
N ALA A 7 -1.96 14.24 -4.84
CA ALA A 7 -1.82 15.69 -4.72
C ALA A 7 -2.07 16.23 -3.30
N ILE A 8 -3.01 15.65 -2.55
CA ILE A 8 -3.27 16.02 -1.15
C ILE A 8 -2.09 15.60 -0.25
N ALA A 9 -1.54 14.41 -0.49
CA ALA A 9 -0.38 13.93 0.25
C ALA A 9 0.86 14.79 -0.05
N ASP A 10 1.07 15.19 -1.32
CA ASP A 10 2.09 16.14 -1.72
C ASP A 10 1.90 17.51 -1.04
N ALA A 11 0.67 18.04 -1.05
CA ALA A 11 0.36 19.32 -0.42
C ALA A 11 0.69 19.33 1.08
N ALA A 12 0.40 18.23 1.80
CA ALA A 12 0.81 18.09 3.20
C ALA A 12 2.33 18.05 3.38
N ILE A 13 3.05 17.40 2.47
CA ILE A 13 4.52 17.35 2.50
C ILE A 13 5.10 18.76 2.36
N PHE A 14 4.59 19.54 1.41
CA PHE A 14 5.01 20.92 1.17
C PHE A 14 4.47 21.94 2.18
N GLY A 15 3.75 21.49 3.23
CA GLY A 15 3.35 22.33 4.34
C GLY A 15 2.13 23.22 4.08
N ALA A 16 1.26 22.83 3.15
CA ALA A 16 -0.04 23.47 3.02
C ALA A 16 -0.91 23.20 4.26
N ASP A 17 -1.77 24.15 4.63
CA ASP A 17 -2.81 23.96 5.64
C ASP A 17 -4.19 23.66 5.02
N THR A 18 -4.35 23.97 3.73
CA THR A 18 -5.62 23.80 2.98
C THR A 18 -5.31 23.35 1.55
N VAL A 19 -6.09 22.39 1.06
CA VAL A 19 -6.07 21.93 -0.33
C VAL A 19 -7.38 22.30 -1.01
N ILE A 20 -7.31 22.95 -2.16
CA ILE A 20 -8.48 23.29 -2.98
C ILE A 20 -8.54 22.30 -4.14
N VAL A 21 -9.65 21.58 -4.27
CA VAL A 21 -9.85 20.54 -5.28
C VAL A 21 -11.02 20.93 -6.18
N GLN A 22 -10.75 21.05 -7.47
CA GLN A 22 -11.78 21.09 -8.49
C GLN A 22 -11.72 19.80 -9.31
N ALA A 23 -12.67 18.90 -9.08
CA ALA A 23 -12.80 17.67 -9.84
C ALA A 23 -13.92 17.81 -10.87
N GLY A 24 -13.56 17.93 -12.15
CA GLY A 24 -14.55 17.93 -13.24
C GLY A 24 -15.13 16.54 -13.50
N ILE A 25 -16.21 16.50 -14.28
CA ILE A 25 -16.71 15.25 -14.89
C ILE A 25 -16.37 15.25 -16.38
N VAL A 26 -16.06 14.05 -16.90
CA VAL A 26 -15.98 13.83 -18.33
C VAL A 26 -17.33 13.28 -18.76
N ASP A 27 -18.17 14.13 -19.37
CA ASP A 27 -19.40 13.64 -19.97
C ASP A 27 -19.08 12.83 -21.24
N CYS A 28 -19.85 11.77 -21.43
CA CYS A 28 -19.63 10.69 -22.38
C CYS A 28 -20.18 11.01 -23.77
N PHE A 29 -21.19 11.87 -23.90
CA PHE A 29 -21.80 12.21 -25.19
C PHE A 29 -20.82 12.80 -26.23
N PRO A 30 -19.88 13.71 -25.88
CA PRO A 30 -18.91 14.29 -26.83
C PRO A 30 -17.83 13.32 -27.30
N ARG A 31 -17.65 12.18 -26.61
CA ARG A 31 -16.67 11.12 -26.93
C ARG A 31 -17.29 9.88 -27.56
N ILE A 32 -18.58 9.62 -27.32
CA ILE A 32 -19.35 8.56 -27.99
C ILE A 32 -19.77 9.02 -29.40
N SER A 33 -20.11 10.30 -29.55
CA SER A 33 -20.46 10.89 -30.85
C SER A 33 -19.25 11.61 -31.44
N SER A 34 -18.85 11.24 -32.66
CA SER A 34 -17.80 11.97 -33.37
C SER A 34 -18.21 13.44 -33.55
N ARG A 35 -17.25 14.32 -33.84
CA ARG A 35 -17.55 15.72 -34.17
C ARG A 35 -18.53 15.80 -35.34
N GLU A 36 -18.38 14.90 -36.31
CA GLU A 36 -19.27 14.78 -37.48
C GLU A 36 -20.69 14.36 -37.08
N ASP A 37 -20.85 13.43 -36.13
CA ASP A 37 -22.17 13.00 -35.64
C ASP A 37 -22.89 14.15 -34.94
N ARG A 38 -22.15 14.95 -34.16
CA ARG A 38 -22.69 16.13 -33.48
C ARG A 38 -23.10 17.22 -34.47
N GLU A 39 -22.28 17.49 -35.48
CA GLU A 39 -22.59 18.44 -36.55
C GLU A 39 -23.80 17.98 -37.37
N ARG A 40 -23.90 16.67 -37.69
CA ARG A 40 -25.06 16.07 -38.36
C ARG A 40 -26.32 16.16 -37.52
N LEU A 41 -26.27 15.84 -36.24
CA LEU A 41 -27.40 15.96 -35.32
C LEU A 41 -27.90 17.41 -35.23
N ASN A 42 -26.96 18.36 -35.20
CA ASN A 42 -27.24 19.80 -35.18
C ASN A 42 -27.73 20.36 -36.53
N SER A 43 -27.55 19.62 -37.63
CA SER A 43 -28.12 19.96 -38.93
C SER A 43 -29.58 19.49 -39.11
N LEU A 44 -30.08 18.62 -38.22
CA LEU A 44 -31.46 18.10 -38.27
C LEU A 44 -32.48 19.16 -37.85
N ARG A 45 -33.73 19.00 -38.31
CA ARG A 45 -34.87 19.82 -37.83
C ARG A 45 -35.07 19.65 -36.31
N PRO A 46 -35.47 20.70 -35.58
CA PRO A 46 -35.58 20.67 -34.12
C PRO A 46 -36.40 19.50 -33.58
N GLU A 47 -37.53 19.17 -34.22
CA GLU A 47 -38.44 18.12 -33.78
C GLU A 47 -37.79 16.73 -33.87
N LEU A 48 -37.04 16.47 -34.95
CA LEU A 48 -36.35 15.19 -35.15
C LEU A 48 -35.13 15.09 -34.23
N ARG A 49 -34.44 16.21 -34.01
CA ARG A 49 -33.31 16.30 -33.09
C ARG A 49 -33.75 16.00 -31.66
N ASP A 50 -34.88 16.53 -31.22
CA ASP A 50 -35.38 16.33 -29.87
C ASP A 50 -35.89 14.91 -29.63
N VAL A 51 -36.43 14.25 -30.66
CA VAL A 51 -36.76 12.82 -30.64
C VAL A 51 -35.50 11.97 -30.48
N ILE A 52 -34.46 12.22 -31.26
CA ILE A 52 -33.19 11.47 -31.16
C ILE A 52 -32.51 11.73 -29.80
N ARG A 53 -32.52 12.98 -29.32
CA ARG A 53 -32.00 13.31 -27.98
C ARG A 53 -32.77 12.60 -26.87
N LYS A 54 -34.10 12.55 -26.97
CA LYS A 54 -34.95 11.82 -26.02
C LYS A 54 -34.62 10.33 -26.03
N PHE A 55 -34.50 9.72 -27.21
CA PHE A 55 -34.10 8.34 -27.38
C PHE A 55 -32.72 8.04 -26.76
N LEU A 56 -31.71 8.87 -27.00
CA LEU A 56 -30.36 8.70 -26.45
C LEU A 56 -30.33 8.85 -24.92
N ARG A 57 -31.16 9.75 -24.36
CA ARG A 57 -31.32 9.87 -22.90
C ARG A 57 -31.99 8.64 -22.30
N GLU A 58 -33.05 8.13 -22.92
CA GLU A 58 -33.82 6.98 -22.42
C GLU A 58 -33.07 5.64 -22.55
N ASN A 59 -32.17 5.51 -23.53
CA ASN A 59 -31.42 4.27 -23.81
C ASN A 59 -29.93 4.37 -23.43
N ARG A 60 -29.59 5.31 -22.54
CA ARG A 60 -28.21 5.68 -22.20
C ARG A 60 -27.35 4.50 -21.76
N ASP A 61 -27.86 3.64 -20.88
CA ASP A 61 -27.09 2.52 -20.33
C ASP A 61 -26.67 1.50 -21.41
N ALA A 62 -27.54 1.28 -22.40
CA ALA A 62 -27.25 0.41 -23.53
C ALA A 62 -26.18 1.03 -24.46
N VAL A 63 -26.28 2.33 -24.74
CA VAL A 63 -25.30 3.08 -25.56
C VAL A 63 -23.92 3.09 -24.87
N LEU A 64 -23.87 3.24 -23.55
CA LEU A 64 -22.64 3.20 -22.76
C LEU A 64 -22.01 1.81 -22.69
N ALA A 65 -22.83 0.76 -22.62
CA ALA A 65 -22.36 -0.62 -22.62
C ALA A 65 -21.66 -0.99 -23.94
N GLU A 66 -22.13 -0.44 -25.06
CA GLU A 66 -21.59 -0.69 -26.40
C GLU A 66 -20.31 0.13 -26.68
N ALA A 67 -20.19 1.34 -26.12
CA ALA A 67 -19.02 2.22 -26.28
C ALA A 67 -17.78 1.82 -25.45
N GLY A 68 -17.91 0.86 -24.53
CA GLY A 68 -16.83 0.37 -23.66
C GLY A 68 -16.57 1.24 -22.42
N SER A 69 -16.07 0.62 -21.34
CA SER A 69 -15.98 1.19 -19.98
C SER A 69 -14.80 2.16 -19.73
N VAL A 70 -14.16 2.71 -20.76
CA VAL A 70 -12.85 3.38 -20.61
C VAL A 70 -12.96 4.89 -20.31
N VAL A 71 -14.16 5.47 -20.36
CA VAL A 71 -14.33 6.95 -20.44
C VAL A 71 -15.26 7.56 -19.38
N TYR A 72 -15.95 6.76 -18.55
CA TYR A 72 -16.95 7.25 -17.60
C TYR A 72 -16.67 6.84 -16.15
N THR A 73 -16.57 7.81 -15.24
CA THR A 73 -16.48 7.58 -13.79
C THR A 73 -17.88 7.53 -13.20
N SER A 74 -18.32 6.41 -12.63
CA SER A 74 -19.65 6.32 -12.01
C SER A 74 -19.81 7.30 -10.83
N LEU A 75 -21.04 7.71 -10.54
CA LEU A 75 -21.36 8.61 -9.41
C LEU A 75 -20.85 8.04 -8.08
N GLU A 76 -21.02 6.73 -7.87
CA GLU A 76 -20.51 6.00 -6.70
C GLU A 76 -18.98 6.12 -6.60
N THR A 77 -18.25 5.84 -7.69
CA THR A 77 -16.79 5.94 -7.74
C THR A 77 -16.31 7.37 -7.46
N TYR A 78 -17.03 8.36 -7.99
CA TYR A 78 -16.70 9.77 -7.80
C TYR A 78 -16.89 10.20 -6.34
N ARG A 79 -18.06 9.90 -5.75
CA ARG A 79 -18.37 10.17 -4.35
C ARG A 79 -17.34 9.53 -3.43
N ASP A 80 -17.01 8.27 -3.67
CA ASP A 80 -16.04 7.52 -2.89
C ASP A 80 -14.66 8.16 -2.95
N SER A 81 -14.21 8.55 -4.13
CA SER A 81 -12.92 9.20 -4.31
C SER A 81 -12.85 10.56 -3.61
N ALA A 82 -13.93 11.35 -3.65
CA ALA A 82 -14.01 12.62 -2.93
C ALA A 82 -14.00 12.40 -1.40
N LEU A 83 -14.71 11.40 -0.89
CA LEU A 83 -14.68 11.04 0.53
C LEU A 83 -13.27 10.66 0.98
N GLN A 84 -12.56 9.87 0.18
CA GLN A 84 -11.17 9.51 0.50
C GLN A 84 -10.25 10.72 0.56
N ALA A 85 -10.37 11.64 -0.40
CA ALA A 85 -9.62 12.89 -0.40
C ALA A 85 -9.92 13.72 0.87
N ALA A 86 -11.19 13.82 1.27
CA ALA A 86 -11.58 14.51 2.50
C ALA A 86 -10.98 13.90 3.76
N MET A 87 -11.08 12.58 3.90
CA MET A 87 -10.54 11.87 5.06
C MET A 87 -9.02 11.90 5.12
N LEU A 88 -8.38 11.84 3.95
CA LEU A 88 -6.94 12.01 3.83
C LEU A 88 -6.53 13.39 4.34
N ALA A 89 -7.20 14.44 3.88
CA ALA A 89 -6.99 15.80 4.37
C ALA A 89 -7.19 15.87 5.89
N GLN A 90 -8.29 15.32 6.44
CA GLN A 90 -8.57 15.28 7.88
C GLN A 90 -7.41 14.70 8.69
N ARG A 91 -6.91 13.55 8.22
CA ARG A 91 -5.85 12.82 8.89
C ARG A 91 -4.51 13.51 8.77
N LEU A 92 -4.27 14.18 7.65
CA LEU A 92 -3.12 15.02 7.44
C LEU A 92 -3.27 16.38 8.15
N GLY A 93 -4.37 16.61 8.86
CA GLY A 93 -4.65 17.89 9.53
C GLY A 93 -4.80 19.05 8.55
N LEU A 94 -5.16 18.76 7.30
CA LEU A 94 -5.45 19.72 6.24
C LEU A 94 -6.95 20.01 6.18
N ASN A 95 -7.31 21.22 5.80
CA ASN A 95 -8.65 21.50 5.30
C ASN A 95 -8.72 21.15 3.82
N ILE A 96 -9.84 20.63 3.35
CA ILE A 96 -10.09 20.46 1.93
C ILE A 96 -11.28 21.31 1.52
N ILE A 97 -11.17 21.97 0.38
CA ILE A 97 -12.27 22.73 -0.21
C ILE A 97 -12.55 22.11 -1.57
N PHE A 98 -13.70 21.46 -1.70
CA PHE A 98 -14.21 20.99 -2.98
C PHE A 98 -14.96 22.12 -3.68
N LEU A 99 -14.44 22.54 -4.83
CA LEU A 99 -15.10 23.48 -5.70
C LEU A 99 -16.20 22.76 -6.49
N SER A 100 -17.37 23.37 -6.60
CA SER A 100 -18.45 22.83 -7.44
C SER A 100 -17.99 22.69 -8.90
N ILE A 101 -18.47 21.64 -9.57
CA ILE A 101 -18.42 21.51 -11.02
C ILE A 101 -19.28 22.61 -11.63
N VAL A 102 -18.72 23.34 -12.60
CA VAL A 102 -19.39 24.44 -13.32
C VAL A 102 -19.62 24.03 -14.76
N ALA A 103 -20.82 24.26 -15.27
CA ALA A 103 -21.17 24.06 -16.68
C ALA A 103 -22.24 25.09 -17.09
N HIS A 104 -22.02 25.81 -18.20
CA HIS A 104 -23.03 26.74 -18.72
C HIS A 104 -24.21 25.99 -19.36
N SER A 105 -25.43 26.51 -19.22
CA SER A 105 -26.66 25.86 -19.73
C SER A 105 -26.67 25.57 -21.23
N ASP A 106 -26.03 26.42 -22.04
CA ASP A 106 -25.81 26.19 -23.48
C ASP A 106 -25.14 24.84 -23.82
N LEU A 107 -24.41 24.23 -22.88
CA LEU A 107 -23.87 22.89 -23.08
C LEU A 107 -24.95 21.82 -23.23
N GLU A 108 -26.13 22.04 -22.68
CA GLU A 108 -27.27 21.12 -22.81
C GLU A 108 -27.64 20.88 -24.28
N TYR A 109 -27.34 21.86 -25.16
CA TYR A 109 -27.53 21.71 -26.59
C TYR A 109 -26.50 20.75 -27.24
N ALA A 110 -25.24 20.85 -26.84
CA ALA A 110 -24.14 20.03 -27.39
C ALA A 110 -24.00 18.66 -26.72
N THR A 111 -24.41 18.58 -25.45
CA THR A 111 -24.25 17.43 -24.54
C THR A 111 -25.54 17.28 -23.72
N PRO A 112 -26.60 16.67 -24.28
CA PRO A 112 -27.88 16.52 -23.58
C PRO A 112 -27.74 15.73 -22.27
N GLY A 113 -28.29 16.24 -21.18
CA GLY A 113 -28.25 15.64 -19.84
C GLY A 113 -27.05 16.06 -18.99
N VAL A 114 -26.15 16.89 -19.52
CA VAL A 114 -24.95 17.35 -18.81
C VAL A 114 -25.30 18.15 -17.56
N MET A 115 -26.36 18.97 -17.59
CA MET A 115 -26.74 19.79 -16.44
C MET A 115 -27.21 18.93 -15.27
N ASN A 116 -28.00 17.89 -15.56
CA ASN A 116 -28.43 16.93 -14.55
C ASN A 116 -27.25 16.10 -14.01
N ASN A 117 -26.28 15.74 -14.86
CA ASN A 117 -25.06 15.07 -14.40
C ASN A 117 -24.25 15.98 -13.47
N VAL A 118 -24.00 17.23 -13.85
CA VAL A 118 -23.29 18.22 -13.01
C VAL A 118 -23.95 18.32 -11.63
N GLU A 119 -25.27 18.43 -11.59
CA GLU A 119 -26.02 18.53 -10.33
C GLU A 119 -25.85 17.27 -9.46
N GLN A 120 -25.97 16.07 -10.03
CA GLN A 120 -25.78 14.82 -9.29
C GLN A 120 -24.39 14.70 -8.66
N TYR A 121 -23.34 15.07 -9.39
CA TYR A 121 -21.97 14.98 -8.89
C TYR A 121 -21.65 16.09 -7.87
N ASN A 122 -22.22 17.29 -8.06
CA ASN A 122 -22.15 18.35 -7.05
C ASN A 122 -22.87 17.96 -5.75
N ASN A 123 -24.04 17.30 -5.85
CA ASN A 123 -24.73 16.75 -4.69
C ASN A 123 -23.89 15.68 -3.98
N ALA A 124 -23.19 14.82 -4.71
CA ALA A 124 -22.25 13.88 -4.12
C ALA A 124 -21.12 14.58 -3.34
N LEU A 125 -20.56 15.69 -3.85
CA LEU A 125 -19.58 16.49 -3.10
C LEU A 125 -20.19 17.10 -1.83
N ARG A 126 -21.41 17.65 -1.90
CA ARG A 126 -22.11 18.18 -0.72
C ARG A 126 -22.31 17.10 0.36
N GLU A 127 -22.73 15.91 -0.05
CA GLU A 127 -22.88 14.76 0.85
C GLU A 127 -21.55 14.38 1.49
N VAL A 128 -20.45 14.36 0.73
CA VAL A 128 -19.11 14.10 1.27
C VAL A 128 -18.72 15.15 2.30
N CYS A 129 -18.87 16.43 1.99
CA CYS A 129 -18.53 17.50 2.93
C CYS A 129 -19.38 17.45 4.20
N ALA A 130 -20.64 17.03 4.11
CA ALA A 130 -21.49 16.84 5.29
C ALA A 130 -21.05 15.67 6.19
N LEU A 131 -20.27 14.72 5.67
CA LEU A 131 -19.78 13.55 6.41
C LEU A 131 -18.42 13.77 7.09
N THR A 132 -17.74 14.90 6.84
CA THR A 132 -16.38 15.14 7.31
C THR A 132 -16.19 16.56 7.84
N GLU A 133 -15.56 16.72 9.00
CA GLU A 133 -15.41 18.02 9.68
C GLU A 133 -14.41 18.98 9.01
N CYS A 134 -13.53 18.46 8.15
CA CYS A 134 -12.43 19.20 7.52
C CYS A 134 -12.67 19.49 6.03
N ALA A 135 -13.80 19.07 5.47
CA ALA A 135 -14.13 19.30 4.08
C ALA A 135 -15.24 20.32 3.93
N GLU A 136 -15.02 21.25 3.02
CA GLU A 136 -15.97 22.29 2.68
C GLU A 136 -16.38 22.17 1.22
N TYR A 137 -17.66 22.38 0.95
CA TYR A 137 -18.17 22.55 -0.41
C TYR A 137 -18.26 24.05 -0.72
N PHE A 138 -17.53 24.49 -1.74
CA PHE A 138 -17.57 25.89 -2.19
C PHE A 138 -18.32 26.00 -3.52
N ASP A 139 -19.44 26.70 -3.48
CA ASP A 139 -20.35 26.81 -4.61
C ASP A 139 -19.90 27.89 -5.61
N LEU A 140 -19.58 27.47 -6.82
CA LEU A 140 -19.23 28.30 -7.97
C LEU A 140 -20.33 28.32 -9.03
N THR A 141 -21.55 27.89 -8.73
CA THR A 141 -22.64 27.83 -9.73
C THR A 141 -22.92 29.20 -10.36
N GLU A 142 -22.67 30.32 -9.68
CA GLU A 142 -22.78 31.66 -10.30
C GLU A 142 -21.85 31.84 -11.52
N PHE A 143 -20.72 31.14 -11.60
CA PHE A 143 -19.83 31.19 -12.76
C PHE A 143 -20.50 30.61 -14.01
N SER A 144 -21.49 29.74 -13.86
CA SER A 144 -22.21 29.17 -15.00
C SER A 144 -23.11 30.17 -15.73
N LYS A 145 -23.33 31.36 -15.16
CA LYS A 145 -24.17 32.41 -15.75
C LYS A 145 -23.39 33.40 -16.60
N ASP A 146 -22.06 33.41 -16.48
CA ASP A 146 -21.19 34.36 -17.16
C ASP A 146 -20.18 33.61 -18.04
N LYS A 147 -20.40 33.68 -19.35
CA LYS A 147 -19.54 33.02 -20.34
C LYS A 147 -18.12 33.55 -20.34
N GLU A 148 -17.87 34.79 -19.89
CA GLU A 148 -16.50 35.33 -19.83
C GLU A 148 -15.66 34.66 -18.73
N LEU A 149 -16.31 34.05 -17.73
CA LEU A 149 -15.65 33.29 -16.67
C LEU A 149 -15.35 31.84 -17.08
N LEU A 150 -15.77 31.43 -18.28
CA LEU A 150 -15.59 30.09 -18.82
C LEU A 150 -14.82 30.16 -20.16
N HIS A 151 -14.11 29.08 -20.49
CA HIS A 151 -13.55 28.90 -21.82
C HIS A 151 -14.66 28.66 -22.85
N ASP A 152 -14.29 28.69 -24.14
CA ASP A 152 -15.22 28.45 -25.26
C ASP A 152 -15.90 27.07 -25.21
N ASP A 153 -15.33 26.13 -24.46
CA ASP A 153 -15.93 24.82 -24.20
C ASP A 153 -17.00 24.83 -23.09
N LEU A 154 -17.25 25.99 -22.49
CA LEU A 154 -18.31 26.26 -21.52
C LEU A 154 -18.27 25.40 -20.25
N TYR A 155 -17.15 24.71 -20.01
CA TYR A 155 -16.95 23.77 -18.90
C TYR A 155 -15.73 24.14 -18.05
N HIS A 156 -14.65 24.57 -18.70
CA HIS A 156 -13.43 24.96 -17.98
C HIS A 156 -13.48 26.44 -17.61
N ILE A 157 -12.97 26.77 -16.42
CA ILE A 157 -12.87 28.16 -15.95
C ILE A 157 -11.81 28.90 -16.78
N SER A 158 -12.16 30.07 -17.33
CA SER A 158 -11.25 30.93 -18.11
C SER A 158 -10.14 31.54 -17.24
N PRO A 159 -9.11 32.17 -17.81
CA PRO A 159 -8.15 32.96 -17.04
C PRO A 159 -8.82 34.05 -16.17
N GLN A 160 -9.86 34.71 -16.69
CA GLN A 160 -10.66 35.70 -15.98
C GLN A 160 -11.44 35.06 -14.82
N GLY A 161 -12.06 33.90 -15.07
CA GLY A 161 -12.70 33.10 -14.04
C GLY A 161 -11.74 32.67 -12.94
N ASN A 162 -10.54 32.22 -13.29
CA ASN A 162 -9.51 31.82 -12.32
C ASN A 162 -9.04 33.02 -11.47
N ALA A 163 -8.88 34.20 -12.06
CA ALA A 163 -8.59 35.43 -11.32
C ALA A 163 -9.72 35.77 -10.33
N ARG A 164 -10.99 35.60 -10.74
CA ARG A 164 -12.15 35.81 -9.85
C ARG A 164 -12.20 34.78 -8.72
N LEU A 165 -11.96 33.51 -9.02
CA LEU A 165 -11.90 32.43 -8.04
C LEU A 165 -10.79 32.68 -7.01
N ALA A 166 -9.60 33.10 -7.45
CA ALA A 166 -8.49 33.43 -6.56
C ALA A 166 -8.86 34.55 -5.56
N LEU A 167 -9.60 35.57 -6.00
CA LEU A 167 -10.11 36.63 -5.11
C LEU A 167 -11.12 36.10 -4.09
N LEU A 168 -12.05 35.24 -4.52
CA LEU A 168 -13.03 34.62 -3.62
C LEU A 168 -12.33 33.74 -2.57
N MET A 169 -11.38 32.90 -2.99
CA MET A 169 -10.61 32.03 -2.09
C MET A 169 -9.75 32.83 -1.12
N ARG A 170 -9.12 33.92 -1.57
CA ARG A 170 -8.33 34.79 -0.69
C ARG A 170 -9.16 35.36 0.46
N ASN A 171 -10.42 35.74 0.21
CA ASN A 171 -11.31 36.24 1.25
C ASN A 171 -11.84 35.11 2.16
N HIS A 172 -12.03 33.93 1.58
CA HIS A 172 -12.56 32.75 2.27
C HIS A 172 -11.56 32.16 3.27
N LEU A 173 -10.29 32.02 2.86
CA LEU A 173 -9.21 31.42 3.65
C LEU A 173 -8.69 32.28 4.83
N VAL A 174 -9.17 33.52 4.97
CA VAL A 174 -8.82 34.41 6.10
C VAL A 174 -9.53 33.99 7.40
N ARG A 175 -10.51 33.09 7.34
CA ARG A 175 -11.17 32.52 8.53
C ARG A 175 -10.40 31.30 9.04
N PRO A 176 -10.05 31.23 10.34
CA PRO A 176 -9.40 30.05 10.89
C PRO A 176 -10.32 28.85 10.77
N ALA A 177 -9.81 27.74 10.24
CA ALA A 177 -10.58 26.52 10.09
C ALA A 177 -10.96 25.89 11.43
N SER A 178 -12.19 25.40 11.52
CA SER A 178 -12.81 24.87 12.74
C SER A 178 -12.44 23.43 13.09
N CYS A 179 -11.53 22.78 12.34
CA CYS A 179 -11.14 21.39 12.59
C CYS A 179 -10.15 21.31 13.78
N ALA A 180 -10.63 21.65 14.98
CA ALA A 180 -9.87 21.69 16.22
C ALA A 180 -10.57 20.86 17.31
N SER A 181 -10.78 19.56 17.09
CA SER A 181 -11.00 18.61 18.20
C SER A 181 -11.09 17.15 17.72
N THR A 182 -9.99 16.40 17.72
CA THR A 182 -9.98 14.95 18.04
C THR A 182 -8.54 14.43 18.09
N GLY A 183 -8.27 13.42 18.94
CA GLY A 183 -6.95 12.81 19.11
C GLY A 183 -6.29 12.28 17.83
N GLY A 184 -7.05 12.07 16.74
CA GLY A 184 -6.52 11.66 15.43
C GLY A 184 -5.63 12.72 14.75
N GLN A 185 -5.81 14.01 15.04
CA GLN A 185 -5.01 15.09 14.44
C GLN A 185 -3.56 15.08 14.95
N ALA A 186 -3.34 14.70 16.21
CA ALA A 186 -2.01 14.60 16.81
C ALA A 186 -1.24 13.37 16.27
N GLU A 187 -1.90 12.22 16.16
CA GLU A 187 -1.31 11.01 15.56
C GLU A 187 -1.02 11.19 14.06
N GLY A 188 -1.91 11.88 13.34
CA GLY A 188 -1.72 12.25 11.95
C GLY A 188 -0.50 13.15 11.72
N LYS A 189 -0.38 14.25 12.49
CA LYS A 189 0.80 15.14 12.47
C LYS A 189 2.09 14.39 12.81
N LYS A 190 2.05 13.48 13.79
CA LYS A 190 3.21 12.65 14.15
C LYS A 190 3.63 11.71 13.00
N LEU A 191 2.67 11.07 12.33
CA LEU A 191 2.96 10.22 11.17
C LEU A 191 3.55 11.03 10.01
N GLN A 192 3.04 12.23 9.75
CA GLN A 192 3.62 13.14 8.75
C GLN A 192 5.05 13.54 9.08
N ALA A 193 5.33 13.87 10.35
CA ALA A 193 6.68 14.19 10.79
C ALA A 193 7.64 13.03 10.50
N PHE A 194 7.22 11.78 10.78
CA PHE A 194 8.01 10.60 10.42
C PHE A 194 8.18 10.41 8.91
N VAL A 195 7.15 10.68 8.10
CA VAL A 195 7.27 10.65 6.63
C VAL A 195 8.33 11.65 6.16
N LYS A 196 8.27 12.89 6.65
CA LYS A 196 9.23 13.95 6.31
C LYS A 196 10.64 13.60 6.78
N ALA A 197 10.80 13.09 8.00
CA ALA A 197 12.09 12.65 8.53
C ALA A 197 12.71 11.50 7.71
N ARG A 198 11.91 10.52 7.27
CA ARG A 198 12.38 9.44 6.39
C ARG A 198 12.82 9.95 5.02
N ALA A 199 12.01 10.82 4.41
CA ALA A 199 12.35 11.44 3.12
C ALA A 199 13.66 12.24 3.24
N GLU A 200 13.85 12.96 4.35
CA GLU A 200 15.06 13.71 4.64
C GLU A 200 16.30 12.79 4.75
N VAL A 201 16.18 11.65 5.44
CA VAL A 201 17.26 10.65 5.50
C VAL A 201 17.64 10.14 4.11
N LEU A 202 16.64 9.81 3.28
CA LEU A 202 16.85 9.31 1.92
C LEU A 202 17.47 10.38 0.99
N HIS A 203 17.07 11.63 1.14
CA HIS A 203 17.64 12.75 0.38
C HIS A 203 19.11 13.02 0.77
N VAL A 204 19.43 12.98 2.07
CA VAL A 204 20.82 13.07 2.52
C VAL A 204 21.66 11.92 1.97
N LEU A 205 21.13 10.70 2.03
CA LEU A 205 21.78 9.51 1.48
C LEU A 205 22.04 9.64 -0.02
N GLY A 206 21.05 10.12 -0.79
CA GLY A 206 21.17 10.40 -2.22
C GLY A 206 22.29 11.40 -2.52
N GLY A 207 22.32 12.52 -1.79
CA GLY A 207 23.37 13.53 -1.94
C GLY A 207 24.78 13.02 -1.61
N VAL A 208 24.94 12.20 -0.57
CA VAL A 208 26.24 11.59 -0.22
C VAL A 208 26.69 10.60 -1.29
N LEU A 209 25.78 9.73 -1.75
CA LEU A 209 26.05 8.76 -2.81
C LEU A 209 26.43 9.43 -4.13
N ALA A 210 25.75 10.51 -4.50
CA ALA A 210 26.07 11.28 -5.70
C ALA A 210 27.49 11.86 -5.64
N LYS A 211 27.87 12.44 -4.49
CA LYS A 211 29.23 12.97 -4.26
C LYS A 211 30.30 11.88 -4.30
N ALA A 212 29.97 10.67 -3.87
CA ALA A 212 30.86 9.51 -3.91
C ALA A 212 30.88 8.79 -5.28
N GLY A 213 30.13 9.27 -6.29
CA GLY A 213 30.10 8.70 -7.63
C GLY A 213 29.14 7.51 -7.83
N HIS A 214 28.28 7.20 -6.85
CA HIS A 214 27.29 6.13 -6.94
C HIS A 214 25.96 6.61 -7.53
N THR A 215 25.97 7.10 -8.78
CA THR A 215 24.82 7.76 -9.42
C THR A 215 23.52 6.94 -9.40
N ALA A 216 23.55 5.67 -9.81
CA ALA A 216 22.35 4.82 -9.81
C ALA A 216 21.76 4.59 -8.42
N ARG A 217 22.59 4.51 -7.38
CA ARG A 217 22.14 4.38 -5.98
C ARG A 217 21.60 5.71 -5.46
N ALA A 218 22.21 6.83 -5.86
CA ALA A 218 21.69 8.16 -5.56
C ALA A 218 20.30 8.38 -6.15
N ASP A 219 20.12 8.08 -7.44
CA ASP A 219 18.82 8.19 -8.12
C ASP A 219 17.75 7.31 -7.46
N ALA A 220 18.12 6.09 -7.05
CA ALA A 220 17.22 5.21 -6.32
C ALA A 220 16.84 5.77 -4.94
N ALA A 221 17.78 6.39 -4.23
CA ALA A 221 17.53 7.05 -2.94
C ALA A 221 16.61 8.27 -3.09
N GLU A 222 16.85 9.13 -4.07
CA GLU A 222 15.99 10.29 -4.35
C GLU A 222 14.60 9.86 -4.81
N LYS A 223 14.50 8.82 -5.65
CA LYS A 223 13.21 8.25 -6.04
C LYS A 223 12.46 7.69 -4.83
N ALA A 224 13.14 6.99 -3.93
CA ALA A 224 12.54 6.50 -2.70
C ALA A 224 12.11 7.65 -1.79
N ALA A 225 12.90 8.72 -1.68
CA ALA A 225 12.55 9.93 -0.93
C ALA A 225 11.24 10.53 -1.44
N ALA A 226 11.12 10.71 -2.77
CA ALA A 226 9.90 11.18 -3.43
C ALA A 226 8.71 10.22 -3.27
N GLN A 227 8.96 8.91 -3.10
CA GLN A 227 7.93 7.88 -2.90
C GLN A 227 7.57 7.64 -1.44
N THR A 228 8.21 8.32 -0.49
CA THR A 228 7.91 8.21 0.96
C THR A 228 6.52 8.75 1.32
N ILE A 229 5.83 9.34 0.34
CA ILE A 229 4.42 9.75 0.40
C ILE A 229 3.60 8.58 0.97
N ILE A 230 2.71 8.89 1.90
CA ILE A 230 1.73 7.92 2.35
C ILE A 230 0.86 7.58 1.15
N HIS A 231 1.13 6.45 0.49
CA HIS A 231 0.21 5.89 -0.48
C HIS A 231 -1.07 5.55 0.27
N PHE A 232 -2.07 6.42 0.16
CA PHE A 232 -3.42 6.06 0.55
C PHE A 232 -4.03 5.28 -0.60
N PRO A 233 -4.71 4.16 -0.29
CA PRO A 233 -5.35 3.39 -1.34
C PRO A 233 -6.44 4.26 -1.91
N SER A 234 -6.45 4.49 -3.22
CA SER A 234 -7.72 4.81 -3.86
C SER A 234 -8.67 3.64 -3.60
N ARG A 235 -9.94 3.94 -3.33
CA ARG A 235 -11.04 2.99 -3.22
C ARG A 235 -11.25 2.49 -4.65
N ARG A 236 -10.32 1.69 -5.13
CA ARG A 236 -10.65 0.72 -6.16
C ARG A 236 -11.35 -0.41 -5.41
N THR A 237 -12.51 -0.12 -4.82
CA THR A 237 -13.48 -1.10 -4.33
C THR A 237 -13.91 -2.05 -5.47
N GLY A 238 -13.59 -1.70 -6.72
CA GLY A 238 -13.67 -2.54 -7.90
C GLY A 238 -12.42 -3.33 -8.32
N ASN A 239 -11.20 -3.02 -7.85
CA ASN A 239 -9.99 -3.72 -8.29
C ASN A 239 -9.88 -5.09 -7.65
N ILE A 240 -9.43 -6.06 -8.44
CA ILE A 240 -8.99 -7.37 -7.99
C ILE A 240 -7.76 -7.20 -7.07
N PRO A 241 -7.60 -8.02 -6.01
CA PRO A 241 -6.38 -8.03 -5.20
C PRO A 241 -5.13 -8.27 -6.06
N THR A 242 -4.06 -7.49 -5.85
CA THR A 242 -2.82 -7.61 -6.63
C THR A 242 -1.82 -8.58 -6.03
N SER A 243 -2.06 -9.01 -4.78
CA SER A 243 -1.19 -9.95 -4.07
C SER A 243 -1.99 -10.98 -3.28
N ALA A 244 -1.41 -12.18 -3.14
CA ALA A 244 -2.01 -13.29 -2.41
C ALA A 244 -1.00 -14.00 -1.50
N PHE A 245 -1.48 -14.44 -0.34
CA PHE A 245 -0.77 -15.28 0.61
C PHE A 245 -1.61 -16.53 0.87
N ILE A 246 -1.00 -17.70 0.80
CA ILE A 246 -1.61 -18.99 1.08
C ILE A 246 -0.87 -19.60 2.25
N GLU A 247 -1.54 -19.67 3.38
CA GLU A 247 -1.08 -20.38 4.55
C GLU A 247 -1.22 -21.89 4.31
N ILE A 248 -0.16 -22.55 3.86
CA ILE A 248 -0.21 -24.00 3.70
C ILE A 248 -0.18 -24.72 5.06
N THR A 249 0.36 -24.08 6.10
CA THR A 249 0.30 -24.56 7.48
C THR A 249 0.56 -23.40 8.45
N ASN A 250 -0.03 -23.46 9.64
CA ASN A 250 0.28 -22.59 10.77
C ASN A 250 1.13 -23.28 11.85
N HIS A 251 1.66 -24.49 11.57
CA HIS A 251 2.67 -25.11 12.43
C HIS A 251 4.02 -24.41 12.26
N CYS A 252 4.73 -24.18 13.37
CA CYS A 252 6.12 -23.72 13.38
C CYS A 252 6.91 -24.55 14.39
N ASN A 253 8.17 -24.82 14.08
CA ASN A 253 9.11 -25.54 14.94
C ASN A 253 9.96 -24.59 15.81
N LEU A 254 9.72 -23.28 15.76
CA LEU A 254 10.40 -22.24 16.54
C LEU A 254 9.40 -21.37 17.30
N ASN A 255 9.88 -20.66 18.32
CA ASN A 255 9.08 -19.68 19.08
C ASN A 255 9.84 -18.34 19.21
N CYS A 256 9.91 -17.60 18.11
CA CYS A 256 10.79 -16.44 17.99
C CYS A 256 10.30 -15.28 18.88
N THR A 257 11.21 -14.44 19.36
CA THR A 257 10.86 -13.29 20.24
C THR A 257 9.92 -12.29 19.57
N MET A 258 10.07 -12.06 18.26
CA MET A 258 9.19 -11.18 17.48
C MET A 258 7.94 -11.88 16.92
N CYS A 259 7.82 -13.20 17.07
CA CYS A 259 6.78 -14.02 16.45
C CYS A 259 6.41 -15.18 17.38
N ASN A 260 5.44 -14.92 18.26
CA ASN A 260 4.96 -15.91 19.21
C ASN A 260 3.75 -16.65 18.62
N THR A 261 4.01 -17.62 17.73
CA THR A 261 2.95 -18.47 17.13
C THR A 261 2.13 -19.25 18.15
N GLN A 262 2.62 -19.41 19.39
CA GLN A 262 1.88 -20.05 20.48
C GLN A 262 0.75 -19.17 21.04
N MET A 263 0.74 -17.87 20.74
CA MET A 263 -0.36 -16.98 21.12
C MET A 263 -1.62 -17.19 20.28
N SER A 264 -1.52 -17.82 19.11
CA SER A 264 -2.70 -18.08 18.29
C SER A 264 -3.59 -19.12 18.96
N LYS A 265 -4.89 -18.79 19.02
CA LYS A 265 -5.94 -19.68 19.52
C LYS A 265 -6.51 -20.56 18.43
N ARG A 266 -6.09 -20.36 17.17
CA ARG A 266 -6.60 -21.09 16.02
C ARG A 266 -6.09 -22.54 16.02
N MET A 267 -6.96 -23.45 15.58
CA MET A 267 -6.58 -24.85 15.37
C MET A 267 -5.38 -24.93 14.43
N LYS A 268 -4.41 -25.79 14.76
CA LYS A 268 -3.28 -26.03 13.88
C LYS A 268 -3.63 -27.03 12.78
N GLY A 269 -3.11 -26.82 11.57
CA GLY A 269 -3.41 -27.70 10.45
C GLY A 269 -2.45 -27.58 9.27
N PHE A 270 -2.67 -28.47 8.31
CA PHE A 270 -1.97 -28.54 7.03
C PHE A 270 -3.02 -28.48 5.92
N MET A 271 -2.78 -27.64 4.92
CA MET A 271 -3.65 -27.50 3.77
C MET A 271 -3.56 -28.77 2.92
N SER A 272 -4.71 -29.40 2.63
CA SER A 272 -4.70 -30.57 1.76
C SER A 272 -4.41 -30.18 0.30
N PRO A 273 -3.82 -31.08 -0.51
CA PRO A 273 -3.62 -30.84 -1.94
C PRO A 273 -4.91 -30.43 -2.68
N GLU A 274 -6.06 -30.98 -2.30
CA GLU A 274 -7.36 -30.65 -2.90
C GLU A 274 -7.82 -29.23 -2.57
N VAL A 275 -7.61 -28.79 -1.32
CA VAL A 275 -7.90 -27.41 -0.92
C VAL A 275 -6.97 -26.45 -1.66
N PHE A 276 -5.68 -26.76 -1.72
CA PHE A 276 -4.69 -25.95 -2.42
C PHE A 276 -5.00 -25.79 -3.91
N ASP A 277 -5.36 -26.89 -4.59
CA ASP A 277 -5.76 -26.90 -6.00
C ASP A 277 -6.98 -25.98 -6.25
N LYS A 278 -7.99 -26.06 -5.38
CA LYS A 278 -9.16 -25.17 -5.43
C LYS A 278 -8.77 -23.71 -5.21
N VAL A 279 -7.95 -23.43 -4.20
CA VAL A 279 -7.49 -22.06 -3.88
C VAL A 279 -6.76 -21.44 -5.06
N ILE A 280 -5.82 -22.17 -5.68
CA ILE A 280 -5.14 -21.68 -6.88
C ILE A 280 -6.14 -21.41 -8.01
N ALA A 281 -7.07 -22.33 -8.26
CA ALA A 281 -8.06 -22.14 -9.31
C ALA A 281 -8.91 -20.87 -9.08
N ARG A 282 -9.27 -20.58 -7.82
CA ARG A 282 -9.98 -19.35 -7.43
C ARG A 282 -9.14 -18.10 -7.64
N LEU A 283 -7.87 -18.11 -7.25
CA LEU A 283 -6.95 -17.00 -7.47
C LEU A 283 -6.77 -16.71 -8.97
N GLN A 284 -6.57 -17.75 -9.79
CA GLN A 284 -6.45 -17.60 -11.24
C GLN A 284 -7.73 -17.06 -11.88
N SER A 285 -8.91 -17.44 -11.38
CA SER A 285 -10.19 -16.94 -11.90
C SER A 285 -10.38 -15.42 -11.74
N VAL A 286 -9.60 -14.80 -10.85
CA VAL A 286 -9.56 -13.35 -10.68
C VAL A 286 -8.26 -12.75 -11.19
N GLY A 287 -7.42 -13.48 -11.93
CA GLY A 287 -6.20 -12.93 -12.54
C GLY A 287 -4.97 -12.90 -11.63
N ILE A 288 -4.98 -13.61 -10.49
CA ILE A 288 -3.79 -13.79 -9.65
C ILE A 288 -3.09 -15.08 -10.05
N TYR A 289 -1.81 -14.98 -10.42
CA TYR A 289 -0.99 -16.11 -10.87
C TYR A 289 0.25 -16.34 -10.00
N ARG A 290 0.34 -15.64 -8.86
CA ARG A 290 1.44 -15.76 -7.92
C ARG A 290 0.97 -15.58 -6.48
N ALA A 291 1.47 -16.40 -5.56
CA ALA A 291 1.23 -16.24 -4.13
C ALA A 291 2.42 -16.62 -3.25
N ALA A 292 2.48 -16.03 -2.06
CA ALA A 292 3.35 -16.51 -0.99
C ALA A 292 2.78 -17.80 -0.39
N LEU A 293 3.59 -18.82 -0.09
CA LEU A 293 3.13 -20.04 0.63
C LEU A 293 3.30 -19.94 2.16
N HIS A 294 3.13 -18.73 2.70
CA HIS A 294 3.22 -18.47 4.13
C HIS A 294 2.38 -17.25 4.52
N THR A 295 1.90 -17.26 5.76
CA THR A 295 1.41 -16.11 6.52
C THR A 295 2.09 -16.18 7.88
N VAL A 296 1.64 -17.13 8.71
CA VAL A 296 2.27 -17.66 9.90
C VAL A 296 2.72 -19.10 9.66
N GLY A 297 3.55 -19.65 10.55
CA GLY A 297 4.06 -21.03 10.43
C GLY A 297 5.39 -21.15 9.67
N GLU A 298 5.81 -22.39 9.41
CA GLU A 298 7.02 -22.75 8.67
C GLU A 298 6.65 -23.62 7.46
N THR A 299 6.84 -23.08 6.25
CA THR A 299 6.48 -23.73 4.97
C THR A 299 7.11 -25.11 4.82
N LEU A 300 8.39 -25.29 5.20
CA LEU A 300 9.09 -26.57 5.02
C LEU A 300 8.58 -27.68 5.95
N LEU A 301 7.78 -27.37 6.97
CA LEU A 301 7.14 -28.40 7.82
C LEU A 301 6.02 -29.16 7.10
N HIS A 302 5.48 -28.62 6.01
CA HIS A 302 4.34 -29.25 5.34
C HIS A 302 4.70 -30.68 4.87
N PRO A 303 3.93 -31.71 5.27
CA PRO A 303 4.25 -33.10 4.92
C PRO A 303 4.19 -33.31 3.40
N ASN A 304 3.17 -32.76 2.75
CA ASN A 304 2.90 -32.85 1.31
C ASN A 304 3.41 -31.66 0.49
N LEU A 305 4.46 -30.97 0.93
CA LEU A 305 4.96 -29.77 0.22
C LEU A 305 5.24 -30.05 -1.27
N GLY A 306 5.80 -31.23 -1.58
CA GLY A 306 6.06 -31.64 -2.97
C GLY A 306 4.78 -31.72 -3.82
N ASP A 307 3.69 -32.23 -3.26
CA ASP A 307 2.40 -32.33 -3.96
C ASP A 307 1.83 -30.93 -4.25
N LEU A 308 1.91 -30.02 -3.27
CA LEU A 308 1.47 -28.63 -3.44
C LEU A 308 2.29 -27.92 -4.54
N LEU A 309 3.62 -28.06 -4.52
CA LEU A 309 4.48 -27.50 -5.56
C LEU A 309 4.22 -28.14 -6.93
N GLY A 310 3.92 -29.44 -6.97
CA GLY A 310 3.49 -30.15 -8.17
C GLY A 310 2.20 -29.58 -8.78
N ILE A 311 1.20 -29.28 -7.94
CA ILE A 311 -0.04 -28.62 -8.33
C ILE A 311 0.24 -27.22 -8.88
N ALA A 312 1.04 -26.41 -8.17
CA ALA A 312 1.40 -25.07 -8.59
C ALA A 312 2.08 -25.08 -9.97
N ARG A 313 3.03 -25.99 -10.20
CA ARG A 313 3.67 -26.21 -11.50
C ARG A 313 2.66 -26.59 -12.58
N LYS A 314 1.80 -27.58 -12.32
CA LYS A 314 0.78 -28.04 -13.29
C LYS A 314 -0.17 -26.92 -13.70
N ARG A 315 -0.47 -26.00 -12.78
CA ARG A 315 -1.34 -24.84 -13.02
C ARG A 315 -0.62 -23.61 -13.57
N ASN A 316 0.69 -23.69 -13.83
CA ASN A 316 1.52 -22.52 -14.18
C ASN A 316 1.36 -21.36 -13.19
N PHE A 317 1.33 -21.70 -11.89
CA PHE A 317 1.16 -20.75 -10.80
C PHE A 317 2.49 -20.54 -10.07
N SER A 318 3.00 -19.31 -10.07
CA SER A 318 4.26 -18.99 -9.41
C SER A 318 4.08 -18.93 -7.90
N VAL A 319 5.09 -19.38 -7.16
CA VAL A 319 5.07 -19.33 -5.70
C VAL A 319 6.34 -18.67 -5.17
N PHE A 320 6.30 -18.22 -3.93
CA PHE A 320 7.49 -17.87 -3.18
C PHE A 320 7.23 -18.14 -1.70
N PHE A 321 8.27 -18.36 -0.91
CA PHE A 321 8.09 -18.60 0.52
C PHE A 321 9.28 -18.14 1.35
N SER A 322 9.01 -17.99 2.64
CA SER A 322 10.03 -17.78 3.66
C SER A 322 10.22 -19.06 4.47
N THR A 323 11.44 -19.29 4.96
CA THR A 323 11.76 -20.40 5.87
C THR A 323 12.72 -19.94 6.96
N ASN A 324 12.65 -20.58 8.12
CA ASN A 324 13.62 -20.43 9.20
C ASN A 324 14.92 -21.23 8.98
N GLY A 325 15.03 -21.99 7.89
CA GLY A 325 16.23 -22.69 7.47
C GLY A 325 16.62 -23.91 8.32
N GLN A 326 15.73 -24.38 9.20
CA GLN A 326 16.06 -25.50 10.10
C GLN A 326 15.91 -26.88 9.42
N LEU A 327 15.12 -26.98 8.36
CA LEU A 327 14.73 -28.24 7.70
C LEU A 327 15.55 -28.50 6.42
N THR A 328 16.87 -28.57 6.57
CA THR A 328 17.83 -28.80 5.46
C THR A 328 17.47 -29.99 4.55
N GLY A 329 17.06 -31.13 5.12
CA GLY A 329 16.68 -32.31 4.32
C GLY A 329 15.38 -32.15 3.52
N LYS A 330 14.47 -31.24 3.92
CA LYS A 330 13.29 -30.89 3.12
C LYS A 330 13.71 -30.00 1.94
N LEU A 331 14.62 -29.06 2.19
CA LEU A 331 15.18 -28.18 1.17
C LEU A 331 15.91 -28.97 0.07
N GLU A 332 16.81 -29.87 0.46
CA GLU A 332 17.54 -30.76 -0.44
C GLU A 332 16.61 -31.56 -1.37
N LYS A 333 15.45 -32.02 -0.85
CA LYS A 333 14.46 -32.76 -1.63
C LYS A 333 13.68 -31.91 -2.61
N ILE A 334 13.45 -30.62 -2.34
CA ILE A 334 12.59 -29.79 -3.19
C ILE A 334 13.37 -29.02 -4.28
N LEU A 335 14.63 -28.66 -4.02
CA LEU A 335 15.43 -27.84 -4.93
C LEU A 335 15.57 -28.44 -6.34
N PRO A 336 15.92 -29.73 -6.52
CA PRO A 336 16.12 -30.29 -7.86
C PRO A 336 14.88 -30.30 -8.74
N TYR A 337 13.68 -30.36 -8.14
CA TYR A 337 12.43 -30.55 -8.87
C TYR A 337 11.60 -29.28 -9.02
N TYR A 338 11.77 -28.31 -8.11
CA TYR A 338 10.83 -27.18 -7.98
C TYR A 338 11.51 -25.81 -7.94
N SER A 339 12.84 -25.72 -7.92
CA SER A 339 13.58 -24.45 -7.87
C SER A 339 13.13 -23.43 -8.93
N GLY A 340 12.82 -23.89 -10.16
CA GLY A 340 12.33 -23.03 -11.25
C GLY A 340 10.96 -22.37 -11.00
N LEU A 341 10.20 -22.79 -9.98
CA LEU A 341 8.91 -22.16 -9.64
C LEU A 341 9.06 -20.85 -8.85
N PHE A 342 10.15 -20.71 -8.09
CA PHE A 342 10.33 -19.62 -7.13
C PHE A 342 11.66 -18.87 -7.25
N ASN A 343 12.68 -19.43 -7.94
CA ASN A 343 13.99 -18.82 -8.27
C ASN A 343 14.87 -18.36 -7.09
N SER A 344 14.30 -18.13 -5.91
CA SER A 344 15.00 -17.84 -4.67
C SER A 344 14.20 -18.28 -3.45
N ILE A 345 14.87 -18.47 -2.32
CA ILE A 345 14.24 -18.69 -1.02
C ILE A 345 14.57 -17.53 -0.09
N ARG A 346 13.55 -17.05 0.63
CA ARG A 346 13.75 -16.08 1.71
C ARG A 346 14.02 -16.82 3.02
N PHE A 347 15.15 -16.53 3.66
CA PHE A 347 15.51 -17.06 4.95
C PHE A 347 15.30 -16.02 6.04
N SER A 348 14.54 -16.40 7.06
CA SER A 348 14.35 -15.63 8.28
C SER A 348 15.50 -15.91 9.24
N ILE A 349 16.44 -14.95 9.33
CA ILE A 349 17.67 -15.04 10.14
C ILE A 349 18.00 -13.64 10.66
N ASP A 350 18.16 -13.51 11.98
CA ASP A 350 18.32 -12.21 12.65
C ASP A 350 19.53 -12.18 13.60
N ALA A 351 20.57 -12.94 13.26
CA ALA A 351 21.81 -13.01 14.01
C ALA A 351 22.96 -13.48 13.12
N ALA A 352 24.18 -13.13 13.50
CA ALA A 352 25.43 -13.68 12.99
C ALA A 352 26.03 -14.73 13.94
N THR A 353 25.73 -14.65 15.25
CA THR A 353 26.29 -15.55 16.26
C THR A 353 25.29 -16.63 16.72
N PRO A 354 25.75 -17.83 17.13
CA PRO A 354 24.88 -18.85 17.72
C PRO A 354 24.12 -18.37 18.96
N GLU A 355 24.76 -17.54 19.79
CA GLU A 355 24.21 -17.02 21.03
C GLU A 355 23.02 -16.08 20.76
N THR A 356 23.23 -15.07 19.92
CA THR A 356 22.16 -14.12 19.53
C THR A 356 21.05 -14.83 18.76
N TYR A 357 21.40 -15.80 17.91
CA TYR A 357 20.40 -16.60 17.20
C TYR A 357 19.52 -17.40 18.17
N ALA A 358 20.10 -18.06 19.18
CA ALA A 358 19.35 -18.86 20.14
C ALA A 358 18.42 -18.00 21.03
N LEU A 359 18.84 -16.77 21.34
CA LEU A 359 18.01 -15.79 22.07
C LEU A 359 16.78 -15.37 21.26
N ILE A 360 16.97 -15.08 19.98
CA ILE A 360 15.92 -14.53 19.10
C ILE A 360 15.05 -15.64 18.49
N ARG A 361 15.67 -16.63 17.85
CA ARG A 361 15.03 -17.75 17.14
C ARG A 361 14.97 -18.99 18.04
N LYS A 362 14.31 -18.86 19.20
CA LYS A 362 14.25 -19.90 20.25
C LYS A 362 13.87 -21.27 19.69
N GLY A 363 14.72 -22.26 19.97
CA GLY A 363 14.61 -23.65 19.47
C GLY A 363 15.37 -23.93 18.17
N GLY A 364 15.95 -22.90 17.54
CA GLY A 364 16.72 -23.01 16.31
C GLY A 364 18.23 -23.08 16.53
N LYS A 365 18.94 -23.46 15.48
CA LYS A 365 20.41 -23.49 15.41
C LYS A 365 20.88 -22.78 14.16
N ILE A 366 21.76 -21.79 14.28
CA ILE A 366 22.21 -20.97 13.14
C ILE A 366 23.01 -21.81 12.14
N GLU A 367 23.71 -22.85 12.61
CA GLU A 367 24.50 -23.77 11.79
C GLU A 367 23.63 -24.53 10.79
N ARG A 368 22.34 -24.75 11.11
CA ARG A 368 21.39 -25.35 10.15
C ARG A 368 21.01 -24.39 9.03
N VAL A 369 20.98 -23.08 9.31
CA VAL A 369 20.79 -22.06 8.29
C VAL A 369 22.00 -22.02 7.37
N TRP A 370 23.21 -22.01 7.93
CA TRP A 370 24.45 -22.09 7.15
C TRP A 370 24.54 -23.35 6.30
N LYS A 371 24.14 -24.51 6.84
CA LYS A 371 24.02 -25.74 6.06
C LYS A 371 23.00 -25.62 4.91
N SER A 372 21.89 -24.88 5.11
CA SER A 372 20.92 -24.61 4.05
C SER A 372 21.52 -23.74 2.94
N PHE A 373 22.33 -22.74 3.30
CA PHE A 373 23.01 -21.87 2.33
C PHE A 373 24.05 -22.65 1.53
N GLN A 374 24.84 -23.49 2.22
CA GLN A 374 25.77 -24.41 1.59
C GLN A 374 25.07 -25.33 0.58
N LEU A 375 23.93 -25.92 0.96
CA LEU A 375 23.14 -26.78 0.09
C LEU A 375 22.71 -26.06 -1.21
N ILE A 376 22.29 -24.81 -1.11
CA ILE A 376 21.91 -23.99 -2.27
C ILE A 376 23.13 -23.66 -3.13
N ARG A 377 24.26 -23.32 -2.52
CA ARG A 377 25.53 -23.06 -3.23
C ARG A 377 25.98 -24.30 -4.01
N ASP A 378 25.98 -25.46 -3.37
CA ASP A 378 26.37 -26.73 -3.99
C ASP A 378 25.41 -27.11 -5.12
N PHE A 379 24.10 -26.90 -4.92
CA PHE A 379 23.09 -27.07 -5.95
C PHE A 379 23.38 -26.20 -7.19
N ASN A 380 23.69 -24.91 -6.98
CA ASN A 380 24.03 -23.97 -8.04
C ASN A 380 25.26 -24.39 -8.82
N VAL A 381 26.33 -24.78 -8.12
CA VAL A 381 27.57 -25.26 -8.75
C VAL A 381 27.31 -26.53 -9.56
N ALA A 382 26.60 -27.51 -8.99
CA ALA A 382 26.36 -28.80 -9.63
C ALA A 382 25.48 -28.71 -10.89
N HIS A 383 24.56 -27.74 -10.95
CA HIS A 383 23.58 -27.62 -12.04
C HIS A 383 23.81 -26.41 -12.95
N GLY A 384 24.85 -25.60 -12.69
CA GLY A 384 25.08 -24.35 -13.41
C GLY A 384 23.94 -23.34 -13.27
N THR A 385 23.26 -23.33 -12.11
CA THR A 385 22.13 -22.43 -11.84
C THR A 385 22.54 -21.24 -10.98
N ASN A 386 21.70 -20.21 -10.93
CA ASN A 386 21.88 -19.06 -10.04
C ASN A 386 20.66 -18.89 -9.12
N PHE A 387 20.30 -19.96 -8.42
CA PHE A 387 19.20 -19.97 -7.46
C PHE A 387 19.53 -19.07 -6.27
N GLY A 388 18.66 -18.10 -5.99
CA GLY A 388 18.96 -17.02 -5.06
C GLY A 388 18.70 -17.35 -3.59
N ILE A 389 19.50 -16.75 -2.71
CA ILE A 389 19.24 -16.64 -1.28
C ILE A 389 18.86 -15.19 -1.01
N VAL A 390 17.74 -14.99 -0.32
CA VAL A 390 17.32 -13.68 0.19
C VAL A 390 17.26 -13.82 1.71
N THR A 391 17.82 -12.90 2.48
CA THR A 391 17.66 -12.94 3.94
C THR A 391 16.67 -11.88 4.40
N ASN A 392 16.01 -12.15 5.51
CA ASN A 392 15.15 -11.20 6.19
C ASN A 392 15.53 -11.17 7.67
N TYR A 393 16.10 -10.05 8.06
CA TYR A 393 16.68 -9.73 9.36
C TYR A 393 15.81 -8.68 10.03
N ILE A 394 15.17 -9.06 11.13
CA ILE A 394 14.38 -8.16 11.97
C ILE A 394 15.32 -7.52 12.98
N LEU A 395 15.55 -6.22 12.81
CA LEU A 395 16.42 -5.42 13.65
C LEU A 395 15.81 -5.26 15.05
N SER A 396 16.65 -5.36 16.06
CA SER A 396 16.30 -5.22 17.48
C SER A 396 17.51 -4.71 18.25
N ASP A 397 17.30 -4.28 19.49
CA ASP A 397 18.41 -3.86 20.35
C ASP A 397 19.40 -5.00 20.60
N THR A 398 18.94 -6.25 20.54
CA THR A 398 19.78 -7.44 20.75
C THR A 398 20.75 -7.71 19.61
N ASN A 399 20.39 -7.39 18.36
CA ASN A 399 21.11 -7.87 17.18
C ASN A 399 21.65 -6.75 16.28
N ILE A 400 21.43 -5.48 16.65
CA ILE A 400 21.87 -4.35 15.84
C ILE A 400 23.40 -4.30 15.68
N GLY A 401 24.15 -4.69 16.72
CA GLY A 401 25.60 -4.74 16.72
C GLY A 401 26.21 -5.83 15.83
N GLU A 402 25.40 -6.76 15.31
CA GLU A 402 25.87 -7.89 14.49
C GLU A 402 25.71 -7.66 12.98
N ILE A 403 25.27 -6.48 12.52
CA ILE A 403 25.01 -6.27 11.09
C ILE A 403 26.27 -6.47 10.23
N ASP A 404 27.41 -5.92 10.63
CA ASP A 404 28.64 -6.05 9.86
C ASP A 404 29.10 -7.51 9.74
N SER A 405 29.10 -8.24 10.86
CA SER A 405 29.47 -9.66 10.87
C SER A 405 28.44 -10.49 10.11
N PHE A 406 27.14 -10.19 10.21
CA PHE A 406 26.09 -10.83 9.43
C PHE A 406 26.32 -10.64 7.92
N ILE A 407 26.56 -9.41 7.49
CA ILE A 407 26.83 -9.09 6.08
C ILE A 407 28.06 -9.84 5.59
N ASP A 408 29.16 -9.80 6.36
CA ASP A 408 30.42 -10.44 5.97
C ASP A 408 30.19 -11.95 5.76
N HIS A 409 29.54 -12.65 6.69
CA HIS A 409 29.25 -14.09 6.55
C HIS A 409 28.28 -14.41 5.41
N VAL A 410 27.15 -13.69 5.31
CA VAL A 410 26.13 -14.01 4.30
C VAL A 410 26.62 -13.64 2.89
N SER A 411 27.55 -12.68 2.77
CA SER A 411 28.12 -12.27 1.48
C SER A 411 28.92 -13.37 0.77
N GLU A 412 29.34 -14.41 1.49
CA GLU A 412 29.92 -15.63 0.90
C GLU A 412 28.93 -16.47 0.09
N PHE A 413 27.63 -16.25 0.30
CA PHE A 413 26.54 -17.04 -0.30
C PHE A 413 25.57 -16.20 -1.14
N ALA A 414 25.39 -14.92 -0.80
CA ALA A 414 24.38 -14.07 -1.41
C ALA A 414 24.84 -12.60 -1.48
N PRO A 415 24.45 -11.84 -2.52
CA PRO A 415 24.82 -10.42 -2.62
C PRO A 415 24.17 -9.61 -1.49
N VAL A 416 24.85 -8.55 -1.03
CA VAL A 416 24.37 -7.67 0.07
C VAL A 416 22.96 -7.13 -0.18
N ASP A 417 22.64 -6.75 -1.42
CA ASP A 417 21.32 -6.20 -1.77
C ASP A 417 20.16 -7.23 -1.61
N SER A 418 20.48 -8.53 -1.52
CA SER A 418 19.53 -9.60 -1.21
C SER A 418 19.23 -9.74 0.29
N MET A 419 19.97 -9.04 1.16
CA MET A 419 19.78 -9.07 2.60
C MET A 419 18.81 -7.97 3.02
N LYS A 420 17.63 -8.32 3.54
CA LYS A 420 16.62 -7.34 3.95
C LYS A 420 16.71 -7.10 5.44
N PHE A 421 16.92 -5.84 5.82
CA PHE A 421 16.91 -5.36 7.19
C PHE A 421 15.61 -4.58 7.41
N ASN A 422 14.74 -5.15 8.25
CA ASN A 422 13.42 -4.59 8.54
C ASN A 422 13.31 -4.32 10.04
N LEU A 423 12.53 -3.31 10.40
CA LEU A 423 12.16 -3.11 11.80
C LEU A 423 11.03 -4.08 12.18
N PRO A 424 10.88 -4.40 13.47
CA PRO A 424 9.77 -5.23 13.93
C PRO A 424 8.44 -4.59 13.55
N ASN A 425 7.45 -5.40 13.25
CA ASN A 425 6.10 -4.93 13.01
C ASN A 425 5.12 -5.81 13.79
N SER A 426 3.94 -5.28 14.11
CA SER A 426 3.00 -6.07 14.87
C SER A 426 2.51 -7.25 14.04
N LEU A 427 2.74 -8.44 14.59
CA LEU A 427 2.16 -9.71 14.17
C LEU A 427 1.08 -10.16 15.16
N SER A 428 0.72 -9.36 16.15
CA SER A 428 -0.07 -9.80 17.31
C SER A 428 -1.14 -8.78 17.70
N PRO A 429 -2.26 -9.22 18.32
CA PRO A 429 -3.20 -8.34 18.99
C PRO A 429 -2.58 -7.55 20.16
N ASP A 430 -1.46 -8.04 20.70
CA ASP A 430 -0.69 -7.37 21.75
C ASP A 430 0.65 -6.86 21.20
N PRO A 431 0.84 -5.53 21.05
CA PRO A 431 2.09 -4.93 20.59
C PRO A 431 3.15 -4.78 21.70
N SER A 432 2.88 -5.20 22.95
CA SER A 432 3.81 -5.06 24.09
C SER A 432 5.20 -5.61 23.79
N PHE A 433 5.28 -6.75 23.10
CA PHE A 433 6.55 -7.38 22.70
C PHE A 433 7.43 -6.46 21.83
N LEU A 434 6.84 -5.55 21.04
CA LEU A 434 7.61 -4.59 20.24
C LEU A 434 8.45 -3.69 21.13
N LYS A 435 7.92 -3.30 22.29
CA LYS A 435 8.63 -2.45 23.26
C LYS A 435 9.74 -3.18 23.98
N GLU A 436 9.65 -4.51 24.09
CA GLU A 436 10.68 -5.36 24.71
C GLU A 436 11.89 -5.57 23.79
N ILE A 437 11.67 -5.59 22.46
CA ILE A 437 12.74 -5.86 21.48
C ILE A 437 13.28 -4.60 20.79
N PHE A 438 12.60 -3.45 20.95
CA PHE A 438 12.94 -2.21 20.26
C PHE A 438 12.75 -0.97 21.14
N SER A 439 13.86 -0.30 21.45
CA SER A 439 13.94 0.79 22.42
C SER A 439 13.38 2.13 21.93
N PHE A 440 13.25 2.33 20.62
CA PHE A 440 12.72 3.59 20.08
C PHE A 440 11.18 3.60 20.03
N HIS A 441 10.55 3.55 21.21
CA HIS A 441 9.10 3.42 21.35
C HIS A 441 8.31 4.55 20.66
N SER A 442 8.90 5.74 20.53
CA SER A 442 8.26 6.87 19.85
C SER A 442 8.06 6.63 18.35
N LEU A 443 8.87 5.77 17.73
CA LEU A 443 8.73 5.33 16.32
C LEU A 443 7.63 4.28 16.13
N ILE A 444 7.08 3.74 17.21
CA ILE A 444 5.95 2.82 17.15
C ILE A 444 4.67 3.64 16.96
N TYR A 445 3.90 3.33 15.92
CA TYR A 445 2.66 4.03 15.60
C TYR A 445 1.54 3.05 15.22
N PRO A 446 0.27 3.38 15.51
CA PRO A 446 -0.86 2.55 15.13
C PRO A 446 -0.98 2.45 13.59
N THR A 447 -1.07 1.23 13.09
CA THR A 447 -1.26 0.90 11.67
C THR A 447 -2.73 0.98 11.25
N GLY A 448 -3.65 0.97 12.22
CA GLY A 448 -5.09 0.81 12.02
C GLY A 448 -5.71 1.81 11.04
N TYR A 449 -5.08 2.96 10.83
CA TYR A 449 -5.49 3.93 9.83
C TYR A 449 -4.46 3.90 8.67
N GLY A 450 -4.88 3.61 7.44
CA GLY A 450 -4.01 3.64 6.24
C GLY A 450 -3.18 2.40 5.93
N CYS A 451 -3.51 1.24 6.52
CA CYS A 451 -2.99 -0.04 6.04
C CYS A 451 -3.46 -0.33 4.61
N MET A 452 -2.55 -0.72 3.72
CA MET A 452 -2.86 -1.03 2.33
C MET A 452 -3.35 -2.47 2.10
N LEU A 453 -3.09 -3.39 3.04
CA LEU A 453 -3.39 -4.82 2.87
C LEU A 453 -4.88 -5.08 2.52
N PRO A 454 -5.87 -4.46 3.19
CA PRO A 454 -7.28 -4.69 2.86
C PRO A 454 -7.71 -4.25 1.45
N PHE A 455 -6.87 -3.49 0.75
CA PHE A 455 -7.17 -2.93 -0.56
C PHE A 455 -6.45 -3.64 -1.70
N ASN A 456 -5.41 -4.43 -1.42
CA ASN A 456 -4.59 -5.06 -2.46
C ASN A 456 -4.17 -6.51 -2.17
N THR A 457 -4.49 -7.03 -0.99
CA THR A 457 -4.00 -8.33 -0.51
C THR A 457 -5.14 -9.23 -0.09
N VAL A 458 -5.06 -10.51 -0.47
CA VAL A 458 -5.85 -11.59 0.13
C VAL A 458 -4.93 -12.60 0.82
N ALA A 459 -5.29 -13.01 2.02
CA ALA A 459 -4.64 -14.10 2.76
C ALA A 459 -5.61 -15.27 2.87
N ILE A 460 -5.15 -16.49 2.60
CA ILE A 460 -5.96 -17.70 2.63
C ILE A 460 -5.40 -18.62 3.69
N THR A 461 -6.21 -19.02 4.67
CA THR A 461 -5.82 -19.95 5.74
C THR A 461 -5.72 -21.38 5.24
N PHE A 462 -5.09 -22.28 6.01
CA PHE A 462 -4.94 -23.69 5.61
C PHE A 462 -6.26 -24.42 5.31
N ASP A 463 -7.37 -23.97 5.92
CA ASP A 463 -8.73 -24.47 5.73
C ASP A 463 -9.55 -23.69 4.67
N GLY A 464 -8.89 -22.81 3.90
CA GLY A 464 -9.48 -22.11 2.76
C GLY A 464 -10.37 -20.92 3.10
N LYS A 465 -10.32 -20.40 4.34
CA LYS A 465 -10.94 -19.11 4.69
C LYS A 465 -10.08 -17.98 4.13
N VAL A 466 -10.73 -16.86 3.82
CA VAL A 466 -10.09 -15.69 3.23
C VAL A 466 -10.13 -14.54 4.22
N SER A 467 -8.97 -13.96 4.49
CA SER A 467 -8.76 -12.77 5.32
C SER A 467 -8.13 -11.65 4.49
N LEU A 468 -8.26 -10.41 4.95
CA LEU A 468 -7.69 -9.22 4.34
C LEU A 468 -6.30 -8.86 4.87
N CYS A 469 -5.71 -9.71 5.71
CA CYS A 469 -4.40 -9.47 6.31
C CYS A 469 -3.58 -10.76 6.42
N CYS A 470 -2.32 -10.73 5.96
CA CYS A 470 -1.39 -11.85 6.11
C CYS A 470 -0.87 -12.03 7.55
N ARG A 471 -1.22 -11.10 8.46
CA ARG A 471 -0.82 -11.09 9.88
C ARG A 471 -1.99 -11.42 10.82
N ASP A 472 -3.08 -11.93 10.27
CA ASP A 472 -4.28 -12.28 11.02
C ASP A 472 -4.13 -13.65 11.68
N TYR A 473 -3.51 -13.68 12.86
CA TYR A 473 -3.15 -14.92 13.57
C TYR A 473 -4.37 -15.80 13.86
N ASP A 474 -5.44 -15.18 14.35
CA ASP A 474 -6.65 -15.84 14.81
C ASP A 474 -7.76 -15.89 13.74
N ALA A 475 -7.48 -15.34 12.54
CA ALA A 475 -8.43 -15.22 11.44
C ALA A 475 -9.64 -14.31 11.78
N ASP A 476 -9.42 -13.28 12.60
CA ASP A 476 -10.42 -12.32 13.08
C ASP A 476 -10.99 -11.45 11.93
N LEU A 477 -10.22 -11.29 10.85
CA LEU A 477 -10.58 -10.49 9.67
C LEU A 477 -11.08 -11.38 8.52
N THR A 478 -11.62 -12.56 8.81
CA THR A 478 -12.19 -13.46 7.81
C THR A 478 -13.40 -12.82 7.10
N ILE A 479 -13.39 -12.81 5.78
CA ILE A 479 -14.42 -12.24 4.90
C ILE A 479 -15.18 -13.28 4.07
N GLY A 480 -14.82 -14.56 4.17
CA GLY A 480 -15.44 -15.65 3.42
C GLY A 480 -14.53 -16.87 3.25
N SER A 481 -14.86 -17.76 2.31
CA SER A 481 -14.05 -18.94 1.99
C SER A 481 -14.04 -19.27 0.50
N PHE A 482 -12.86 -19.51 -0.06
CA PHE A 482 -12.70 -19.95 -1.45
C PHE A 482 -13.22 -21.37 -1.73
N LEU A 483 -13.54 -22.13 -0.69
CA LEU A 483 -14.12 -23.47 -0.83
C LEU A 483 -15.59 -23.45 -1.25
N LYS A 484 -16.31 -22.36 -0.97
CA LYS A 484 -17.75 -22.27 -1.23
C LYS A 484 -18.19 -20.94 -1.85
N ASP A 485 -17.50 -19.84 -1.59
CA ASP A 485 -17.94 -18.51 -1.97
C ASP A 485 -17.29 -18.05 -3.29
N ASN A 486 -17.95 -17.10 -3.98
CA ASN A 486 -17.40 -16.49 -5.19
C ASN A 486 -16.23 -15.52 -4.82
N PRO A 487 -15.06 -15.62 -5.46
CA PRO A 487 -13.90 -14.79 -5.11
C PRO A 487 -14.13 -13.27 -5.21
N LEU A 488 -14.85 -12.80 -6.23
CA LEU A 488 -15.17 -11.37 -6.35
C LEU A 488 -16.25 -10.96 -5.36
N GLY A 489 -17.21 -11.86 -5.09
CA GLY A 489 -18.27 -11.66 -4.12
C GLY A 489 -17.75 -11.45 -2.69
N ILE A 490 -16.77 -12.25 -2.26
CA ILE A 490 -16.14 -12.05 -0.94
C ILE A 490 -15.33 -10.75 -0.90
N TRP A 491 -14.60 -10.43 -1.97
CA TRP A 491 -13.75 -9.25 -2.04
C TRP A 491 -14.55 -7.94 -2.03
N ARG A 492 -15.70 -7.91 -2.71
CA ARG A 492 -16.63 -6.77 -2.76
C ARG A 492 -17.73 -6.87 -1.69
N GLY A 493 -17.66 -7.87 -0.83
CA GLY A 493 -18.69 -8.17 0.15
C GLY A 493 -18.72 -7.18 1.30
N LYS A 494 -19.86 -7.14 2.01
CA LYS A 494 -20.09 -6.22 3.14
C LYS A 494 -19.04 -6.32 4.25
N GLN A 495 -18.54 -7.52 4.55
CA GLN A 495 -17.50 -7.73 5.56
C GLN A 495 -16.16 -7.11 5.15
N ALA A 496 -15.74 -7.33 3.90
CA ALA A 496 -14.54 -6.72 3.36
C ALA A 496 -14.64 -5.19 3.35
N GLU A 497 -15.81 -4.68 2.96
CA GLU A 497 -16.08 -3.25 2.95
C GLU A 497 -16.07 -2.63 4.35
N ALA A 498 -16.65 -3.30 5.35
CA ALA A 498 -16.60 -2.85 6.74
C ALA A 498 -15.17 -2.73 7.27
N ILE A 499 -14.30 -3.71 6.97
CA ILE A 499 -12.87 -3.66 7.33
C ILE A 499 -12.18 -2.48 6.64
N ARG A 500 -12.43 -2.27 5.33
CA ARG A 500 -11.88 -1.13 4.60
C ARG A 500 -12.35 0.20 5.17
N GLN A 501 -13.64 0.33 5.50
CA GLN A 501 -14.19 1.53 6.14
C GLN A 501 -13.54 1.80 7.50
N GLY A 502 -13.36 0.76 8.31
CA GLY A 502 -12.67 0.87 9.60
C GLY A 502 -11.21 1.30 9.45
N VAL A 503 -10.50 0.80 8.43
CA VAL A 503 -9.11 1.19 8.14
C VAL A 503 -9.00 2.59 7.52
N LEU A 504 -10.05 3.07 6.85
CA LEU A 504 -10.14 4.44 6.37
C LEU A 504 -10.57 5.42 7.48
N GLY A 505 -11.20 4.94 8.55
CA GLY A 505 -11.71 5.76 9.65
C GLY A 505 -13.16 6.23 9.48
N VAL A 506 -13.93 5.68 8.53
CA VAL A 506 -15.37 5.97 8.35
C VAL A 506 -16.23 5.16 9.31
N GLY A 507 -15.75 3.98 9.70
CA GLY A 507 -16.46 3.04 10.55
C GLY A 507 -15.61 2.55 11.71
N GLU A 508 -16.17 1.62 12.49
CA GLU A 508 -15.44 0.97 13.57
C GLU A 508 -14.25 0.19 13.00
N CYS A 509 -13.05 0.51 13.47
CA CYS A 509 -11.84 -0.21 13.09
C CYS A 509 -11.89 -1.62 13.70
N PRO A 510 -11.77 -2.70 12.90
CA PRO A 510 -11.81 -4.06 13.42
C PRO A 510 -10.81 -4.27 14.56
N GLY A 511 -11.15 -5.11 15.54
CA GLY A 511 -10.38 -5.24 16.78
C GLY A 511 -8.87 -5.49 16.59
N LEU A 512 -8.50 -6.33 15.61
CA LEU A 512 -7.09 -6.54 15.25
C LEU A 512 -6.45 -5.30 14.62
N CYS A 513 -7.14 -4.63 13.70
CA CYS A 513 -6.66 -3.42 13.03
C CYS A 513 -6.46 -2.27 14.01
N ALA A 514 -7.39 -2.08 14.95
CA ALA A 514 -7.34 -1.03 15.98
C ALA A 514 -6.12 -1.17 16.91
N LYS A 515 -5.62 -2.39 17.11
CA LYS A 515 -4.45 -2.69 17.96
C LYS A 515 -3.17 -2.96 17.16
N CYS A 516 -3.23 -2.88 15.84
CA CYS A 516 -2.08 -3.14 14.99
C CYS A 516 -1.11 -1.96 15.04
N HIS A 517 0.18 -2.25 15.19
CA HIS A 517 1.25 -1.25 15.26
C HIS A 517 2.35 -1.56 14.25
N ASN A 518 3.01 -0.52 13.77
CA ASN A 518 4.18 -0.60 12.92
C ASN A 518 5.29 0.28 13.48
N VAL A 519 6.52 0.05 13.03
CA VAL A 519 7.68 0.85 13.41
C VAL A 519 8.11 1.68 12.21
N SER A 520 8.15 3.01 12.39
CA SER A 520 8.63 3.93 11.37
C SER A 520 10.13 3.74 11.17
N GLY A 521 10.57 3.64 9.92
CA GLY A 521 11.99 3.53 9.55
C GLY A 521 12.37 2.20 8.89
N SER A 522 11.44 1.24 8.79
CA SER A 522 11.70 -0.01 8.07
C SER A 522 11.98 0.23 6.58
N GLU A 523 11.39 1.28 6.00
CA GLU A 523 11.58 1.66 4.60
C GLU A 523 12.99 2.19 4.31
N ILE A 524 13.64 2.78 5.31
CA ILE A 524 14.99 3.35 5.16
C ILE A 524 16.09 2.39 5.63
N SER A 525 15.79 1.40 6.48
CA SER A 525 16.80 0.57 7.15
C SER A 525 17.67 -0.23 6.17
N SER A 526 17.04 -0.97 5.24
CA SER A 526 17.78 -1.72 4.21
C SER A 526 18.56 -0.78 3.30
N MET A 527 17.93 0.30 2.83
CA MET A 527 18.58 1.25 1.93
C MET A 527 19.79 1.93 2.59
N PHE A 528 19.66 2.34 3.85
CA PHE A 528 20.74 2.94 4.62
C PHE A 528 21.90 1.96 4.76
N ILE A 529 21.64 0.73 5.24
CA ILE A 529 22.69 -0.28 5.45
C ILE A 529 23.39 -0.64 4.14
N HIS A 530 22.64 -0.90 3.06
CA HIS A 530 23.21 -1.28 1.76
C HIS A 530 24.09 -0.18 1.18
N ASN A 531 23.68 1.08 1.33
CA ASN A 531 24.40 2.21 0.75
C ASN A 531 25.58 2.65 1.62
N ALA A 532 25.44 2.66 2.94
CA ALA A 532 26.56 2.86 3.85
C ALA A 532 27.64 1.78 3.63
N ARG A 533 27.24 0.52 3.42
CA ARG A 533 28.18 -0.54 3.04
C ARG A 533 28.85 -0.29 1.68
N ALA A 534 28.09 0.17 0.69
CA ALA A 534 28.65 0.49 -0.63
C ALA A 534 29.67 1.65 -0.58
N LEU A 535 29.51 2.57 0.36
CA LEU A 535 30.46 3.64 0.68
C LEU A 535 31.70 3.15 1.46
N GLY A 536 31.80 1.86 1.77
CA GLY A 536 32.91 1.28 2.53
C GLY A 536 32.83 1.48 4.04
N LEU A 537 31.69 1.95 4.56
CA LEU A 537 31.50 2.18 5.99
C LEU A 537 31.35 0.86 6.76
N ARG A 538 31.71 0.92 8.05
CA ARG A 538 31.57 -0.12 9.07
C ARG A 538 30.73 0.41 10.24
N ASP A 539 30.45 -0.45 11.21
CA ASP A 539 29.59 -0.15 12.36
C ASP A 539 28.17 0.27 11.90
N LEU A 540 27.68 -0.42 10.88
CA LEU A 540 26.46 -0.06 10.15
C LEU A 540 25.24 -0.03 11.06
N GLY A 541 25.21 -0.92 12.07
CA GLY A 541 24.18 -0.94 13.08
C GLY A 541 24.17 0.30 13.96
N ALA A 542 25.33 0.71 14.49
CA ALA A 542 25.44 1.91 15.31
C ALA A 542 25.09 3.17 14.51
N ARG A 543 25.53 3.23 13.24
CA ARG A 543 25.20 4.32 12.31
C ARG A 543 23.70 4.41 12.08
N LEU A 544 23.04 3.32 11.72
CA LEU A 544 21.58 3.29 11.57
C LEU A 544 20.85 3.65 12.87
N TRP A 545 21.28 3.11 14.02
CA TRP A 545 20.66 3.40 15.32
C TRP A 545 20.75 4.88 15.68
N SER A 546 21.85 5.56 15.33
CA SER A 546 21.99 7.00 15.58
C SER A 546 20.97 7.83 14.78
N VAL A 547 20.69 7.44 13.53
CA VAL A 547 19.67 8.08 12.68
C VAL A 547 18.27 7.82 13.23
N LEU A 548 17.97 6.58 13.59
CA LEU A 548 16.69 6.22 14.21
C LEU A 548 16.49 6.92 15.55
N ALA A 549 17.55 7.10 16.35
CA ALA A 549 17.51 7.82 17.62
C ALA A 549 17.17 9.31 17.41
N ALA A 550 17.73 9.97 16.39
CA ALA A 550 17.38 11.35 16.06
C ALA A 550 15.91 11.47 15.65
N MET A 551 15.42 10.57 14.78
CA MET A 551 14.00 10.51 14.40
C MET A 551 13.09 10.22 15.59
N ALA A 552 13.54 9.38 16.51
CA ALA A 552 12.78 8.99 17.71
C ALA A 552 12.71 10.13 18.74
N HIS A 553 13.78 10.93 18.84
CA HIS A 553 13.87 12.07 19.75
C HIS A 553 12.91 13.17 19.35
N ASP A 554 13.02 13.65 18.11
CA ASP A 554 12.10 14.64 17.56
C ASP A 554 12.00 14.49 16.03
N PRO A 555 10.91 13.91 15.49
CA PRO A 555 10.72 13.78 14.05
C PRO A 555 10.39 15.11 13.36
N TYR A 556 10.11 16.19 14.11
CA TYR A 556 9.89 17.52 13.56
C TYR A 556 11.20 18.29 13.35
N ASP A 557 12.27 17.93 14.07
CA ASP A 557 13.60 18.50 13.88
C ASP A 557 14.33 17.86 12.68
N LEU A 558 13.88 18.22 11.46
CA LEU A 558 14.51 17.76 10.22
C LEU A 558 16.00 18.15 10.14
N GLY A 559 16.38 19.28 10.74
CA GLY A 559 17.79 19.71 10.81
C GLY A 559 18.64 18.75 11.66
N GLY A 560 18.12 18.34 12.81
CA GLY A 560 18.72 17.32 13.67
C GLY A 560 18.81 15.95 12.99
N VAL A 561 17.74 15.52 12.32
CA VAL A 561 17.72 14.26 11.54
C VAL A 561 18.75 14.30 10.40
N ARG A 562 18.81 15.40 9.65
CA ARG A 562 19.82 15.62 8.59
C ARG A 562 21.23 15.54 9.15
N LYS A 563 21.50 16.23 10.26
CA LYS A 563 22.82 16.23 10.92
C LYS A 563 23.22 14.83 11.38
N ALA A 564 22.30 14.09 12.00
CA ALA A 564 22.54 12.72 12.43
C ALA A 564 22.85 11.80 11.23
N CYS A 565 22.08 11.90 10.14
CA CYS A 565 22.32 11.13 8.92
C CYS A 565 23.68 11.46 8.28
N LEU A 566 24.04 12.74 8.17
CA LEU A 566 25.35 13.15 7.66
C LEU A 566 26.50 12.61 8.52
N ASN A 567 26.41 12.73 9.84
CA ASN A 567 27.42 12.19 10.76
C ASN A 567 27.52 10.66 10.66
N ALA A 568 26.39 9.98 10.43
CA ALA A 568 26.35 8.53 10.26
C ALA A 568 26.90 8.08 8.89
N LEU A 569 27.03 8.97 7.91
CA LEU A 569 27.55 8.69 6.57
C LEU A 569 28.94 9.29 6.30
N SER A 570 29.45 10.16 7.18
CA SER A 570 30.86 10.56 7.26
C SER A 570 31.69 9.49 7.95
#